data_AF-A0ABD5N4E5-F1
#
_entry.id   AF-A0ABD5N4E5-F1
#
_cell.length_a   1.000
_cell.length_b   1.000
_cell.length_c   1.000
_cell.angle_alpha   90.00
_cell.angle_beta   90.00
_cell.angle_gamma   90.00
#
_symmetry.space_group_name_H-M   'P 1'
#
loop_
_entity.id
_entity.type
_entity.pdbx_description
1 polymer ?
#
loop_
_entity_poly.entity_id
_entity_poly.type
_entity_poly.pdbx_seq_one_letter_code
_entity_poly.pdbx_strand_id
1 'polypeptide(L)' 'ANVKVTTNFGSIILRAVKSIRGPHSNMVFISYGPWASMISDPETHGTGMPSLKGMSGVLEPAPDEKVLTMQELVNQLREE' A
#
# COMPACT_ATOMS: atom_id res chain seq x y z
N ALA A 1 11.35 10.82 0.17
CA ALA A 1 11.25 10.31 -1.21
C ALA A 1 9.97 9.50 -1.31
N ASN A 2 9.30 9.59 -2.45
CA ASN A 2 8.13 8.77 -2.72
C ASN A 2 8.59 7.44 -3.33
N VAL A 3 7.79 6.42 -3.09
CA VAL A 3 8.03 5.04 -3.51
C VAL A 3 6.75 4.47 -4.07
N LYS A 4 6.88 3.64 -5.08
CA LYS A 4 5.80 2.83 -5.63
C LYS A 4 5.80 1.48 -4.94
N VAL A 5 4.65 1.11 -4.40
CA VAL A 5 4.40 -0.20 -3.80
C VAL A 5 3.44 -0.93 -4.70
N THR A 6 3.83 -2.12 -5.16
CA THR A 6 3.01 -2.95 -6.03
C THR A 6 2.82 -4.32 -5.39
N THR A 7 1.58 -4.78 -5.31
CA THR A 7 1.21 -6.14 -4.91
C THR A 7 0.41 -6.78 -6.05
N ASN A 8 -0.07 -8.02 -5.85
CA ASN A 8 -0.95 -8.67 -6.81
C ASN A 8 -2.32 -7.98 -6.95
N PHE A 9 -2.67 -7.08 -6.04
CA PHE A 9 -4.00 -6.47 -5.93
C PHE A 9 -4.04 -5.02 -6.41
N GLY A 10 -2.89 -4.37 -6.55
CA GLY A 10 -2.82 -3.00 -7.01
C GLY A 10 -1.44 -2.39 -6.90
N SER A 11 -1.35 -1.11 -7.26
CA SER A 11 -0.12 -0.33 -7.13
C SER A 11 -0.44 1.07 -6.62
N ILE A 12 0.38 1.58 -5.70
CA ILE A 12 0.17 2.91 -5.10
C ILE A 12 1.47 3.61 -4.76
N ILE A 13 1.43 4.94 -4.84
CA ILE A 13 2.54 5.82 -4.45
C ILE A 13 2.40 6.22 -2.99
N LEU A 14 3.45 5.98 -2.20
CA LEU A 14 3.53 6.30 -0.78
C LEU A 14 4.77 7.12 -0.46
N ARG A 15 4.74 7.81 0.68
CA ARG A 15 5.91 8.49 1.23
C ARG A 15 6.71 7.52 2.10
N ALA A 16 7.98 7.31 1.76
CA ALA A 16 8.88 6.51 2.58
C ALA A 16 9.37 7.31 3.81
N VAL A 17 9.33 6.67 4.99
CA VAL A 17 9.88 7.17 6.25
C VAL A 17 10.71 6.07 6.90
N LYS A 18 11.90 6.42 7.39
CA LYS A 18 12.78 5.45 8.08
C LYS A 18 12.13 5.04 9.40
N SER A 19 11.93 3.73 9.58
CA SER A 19 11.38 3.18 10.82
C SER A 19 12.31 3.41 12.00
N ILE A 20 11.74 3.77 13.15
CA ILE A 20 12.45 3.91 14.43
C ILE A 20 12.58 2.59 15.20
N ARG A 21 11.91 1.51 14.77
CA ARG A 21 11.83 0.22 15.48
C ARG A 21 12.64 -0.91 14.83
N GLY A 22 13.76 -0.58 14.20
CA GLY A 22 14.53 -1.53 13.37
C GLY A 22 15.50 -2.47 14.12
N PRO A 23 16.09 -3.43 13.39
CA PRO A 23 15.95 -3.65 11.93
C PRO A 23 14.91 -4.72 11.54
N HIS A 24 14.19 -4.47 10.44
CA HIS A 24 13.34 -5.45 9.75
C HIS A 24 13.76 -5.53 8.27
N SER A 25 14.69 -6.43 7.95
CA SER A 25 15.14 -6.60 6.56
C SER A 25 14.01 -7.13 5.69
N ASN A 26 13.90 -6.63 4.46
CA ASN A 26 12.90 -7.04 3.47
C ASN A 26 11.44 -6.91 3.94
N MET A 27 11.17 -6.04 4.92
CA MET A 27 9.83 -5.82 5.45
C MET A 27 9.53 -4.33 5.51
N VAL A 28 8.36 -3.97 5.01
CA VAL A 28 7.82 -2.62 5.10
C VAL A 28 6.60 -2.63 6.01
N PHE A 29 6.39 -1.53 6.72
CA PHE A 29 5.17 -1.31 7.48
C PHE A 29 4.39 -0.16 6.85
N ILE A 30 3.13 -0.44 6.51
CA ILE A 30 2.17 0.54 6.02
C ILE A 30 1.03 0.55 7.03
N SER A 31 0.71 1.72 7.58
CA SER A 31 -0.43 1.87 8.48
C SER A 31 -1.74 1.63 7.74
N TYR A 32 -2.69 1.00 8.42
CA TYR A 32 -4.06 0.85 7.92
C TYR A 32 -4.65 2.17 7.45
N GLY A 33 -5.39 2.11 6.34
CA GLY A 33 -6.07 3.26 5.76
C GLY A 33 -6.32 3.06 4.27
N PRO A 34 -6.93 4.05 3.60
CA PRO A 34 -7.34 3.96 2.21
C PRO A 34 -6.21 3.54 1.27
N TRP A 35 -5.01 4.12 1.42
CA TRP A 35 -3.87 3.76 0.58
C TRP A 35 -3.40 2.31 0.77
N ALA A 36 -3.48 1.76 1.98
CA ALA A 36 -3.12 0.37 2.23
C ALA A 36 -4.17 -0.57 1.61
N SER A 37 -5.45 -0.21 1.69
CA SER A 37 -6.55 -0.98 1.11
C SER A 37 -6.42 -1.16 -0.39
N MET A 38 -5.87 -0.18 -1.12
CA MET A 38 -5.66 -0.25 -2.58
C MET A 38 -4.71 -1.36 -3.04
N ILE A 39 -3.89 -1.88 -2.14
CA ILE A 39 -2.89 -2.90 -2.44
C ILE A 39 -3.06 -4.14 -1.55
N SER A 40 -4.19 -4.23 -0.83
CA SER A 40 -4.47 -5.32 0.10
C SER A 40 -5.27 -6.43 -0.56
N ASP A 41 -5.05 -7.66 -0.12
CA ASP A 41 -5.82 -8.82 -0.53
C ASP A 41 -7.27 -8.72 -0.04
N PRO A 42 -8.28 -8.70 -0.93
CA PRO A 42 -9.68 -8.70 -0.52
C PRO A 42 -10.19 -10.09 -0.08
N GLU A 43 -9.43 -11.16 -0.28
CA GLU A 43 -9.85 -12.52 0.07
C GLU A 43 -10.03 -12.67 1.58
N THR A 44 -11.21 -13.18 1.98
CA THR A 44 -11.57 -13.35 3.40
C THR A 44 -11.46 -14.78 3.90
N HIS A 45 -11.12 -15.72 3.01
CA HIS A 45 -11.03 -17.16 3.28
C HIS A 45 -12.28 -17.72 4.01
N GLY A 46 -13.46 -17.19 3.71
CA GLY A 46 -14.73 -17.62 4.32
C GLY A 46 -14.96 -17.15 5.76
N THR A 47 -14.09 -16.31 6.30
CA THR A 47 -14.18 -15.79 7.68
C THR A 47 -14.86 -14.42 7.78
N GLY A 48 -15.04 -13.73 6.66
CA GLY A 48 -15.51 -12.36 6.61
C GLY A 48 -14.44 -11.29 6.90
N MET A 49 -13.20 -11.69 7.19
CA MET A 49 -12.07 -10.78 7.46
C MET A 49 -10.95 -10.98 6.43
N PRO A 50 -10.46 -9.92 5.76
CA PRO A 50 -9.37 -10.04 4.79
C PRO A 50 -7.99 -10.21 5.44
N SER A 51 -7.08 -10.80 4.67
CA SER A 51 -5.66 -10.99 5.06
C SER A 51 -4.86 -9.70 4.84
N LEU A 52 -4.71 -8.90 5.91
CA LEU A 52 -4.11 -7.56 5.83
C LEU A 52 -2.63 -7.48 6.25
N LYS A 53 -1.99 -8.62 6.53
CA LYS A 53 -0.59 -8.70 6.96
C LYS A 53 0.16 -9.77 6.16
N GLY A 54 1.48 -9.60 6.02
CA GLY A 54 2.34 -10.61 5.42
C GLY A 54 2.24 -10.71 3.89
N MET A 55 1.68 -9.68 3.24
CA MET A 55 1.57 -9.63 1.79
C MET A 55 2.93 -9.38 1.15
N SER A 56 3.22 -10.14 0.09
CA SER A 56 4.38 -9.92 -0.76
C SER A 56 4.13 -8.77 -1.73
N GLY A 57 5.16 -7.97 -1.99
CA GLY A 57 5.09 -6.87 -2.93
C GLY A 57 6.48 -6.41 -3.36
N VAL A 58 6.48 -5.54 -4.37
CA VAL A 58 7.68 -4.91 -4.92
C VAL A 58 7.69 -3.44 -4.49
N LEU A 59 8.87 -2.95 -4.11
CA LEU A 59 9.10 -1.56 -3.73
C LEU A 59 10.07 -0.93 -4.73
N GLU A 60 9.65 0.16 -5.37
CA GLU A 60 10.43 0.88 -6.37
C GLU A 60 10.55 2.37 -6.00
N PRO A 61 11.70 3.02 -6.25
CA PRO A 61 11.80 4.48 -6.12
C PRO A 61 10.86 5.19 -7.09
N ALA A 62 10.13 6.20 -6.61
CA ALA A 62 9.21 6.99 -7.43
C ALA A 62 9.35 8.49 -7.10
N PRO A 63 10.53 9.11 -7.33
CA PRO A 63 10.80 10.47 -6.87
C PRO A 63 9.91 11.55 -7.51
N ASP A 64 9.47 11.31 -8.74
CA ASP A 64 8.70 12.28 -9.55
C ASP A 64 7.18 12.06 -9.47
N GLU A 65 6.74 11.00 -8.77
CA GLU A 65 5.32 10.68 -8.61
C GLU A 65 4.78 11.25 -7.30
N LYS A 66 3.50 11.65 -7.30
CA LYS A 66 2.83 12.23 -6.12
C LYS A 66 2.02 11.18 -5.38
N VAL A 67 1.97 11.31 -4.04
CA VAL A 67 0.99 10.58 -3.22
C VAL A 67 -0.39 11.21 -3.46
N LEU A 68 -1.37 10.40 -3.86
CA LEU A 68 -2.73 10.85 -4.07
C LEU A 68 -3.36 11.34 -2.77
N THR A 69 -4.14 12.42 -2.88
CA THR A 69 -5.06 12.85 -1.82
C THR A 69 -6.22 11.85 -1.69
N MET A 70 -6.93 11.89 -0.56
CA MET A 70 -8.10 11.02 -0.35
C MET A 70 -9.17 11.22 -1.45
N GLN A 71 -9.43 12.48 -1.84
CA GLN A 71 -10.41 12.80 -2.87
C GLN A 71 -9.99 12.24 -4.24
N GLU A 72 -8.71 12.39 -4.61
CA GLU A 72 -8.18 11.80 -5.85
C GLU A 72 -8.29 10.27 -5.82
N LEU A 73 -7.99 9.64 -4.68
CA LEU A 73 -8.08 8.19 -4.51
C LEU A 73 -9.51 7.67 -4.66
N VAL A 74 -10.47 8.33 -4.03
CA VAL A 74 -11.89 7.97 -4.13
C VAL A 74 -12.43 8.21 -5.54
N ASN A 75 -12.01 9.28 -6.21
CA ASN A 75 -12.41 9.54 -7.59
C ASN A 75 -11.89 8.45 -8.52
N GLN A 76 -10.63 8.02 -8.36
CA GLN A 76 -10.07 6.90 -9.11
C GLN A 76 -10.90 5.61 -8.96
N LEU A 77 -11.29 5.27 -7.72
CA LEU A 77 -12.12 4.09 -7.44
C LEU A 77 -13.55 4.16 -8.00
N ARG A 78 -14.06 5.36 -8.31
CA ARG A 78 -15.40 5.53 -8.87
C ARG A 78 -15.43 5.45 -10.40
N GLU A 79 -14.27 5.64 -11.02
CA GLU A 79 -14.09 5.61 -12.46
C GLU A 79 -13.75 4.20 -12.97
N GLU A 80 -13.33 3.30 -12.07
CA GLU A 80 -13.20 1.85 -12.26
C GLU A 80 -14.55 1.11 -12.09
#